data_AF-A0A951CE84-F1
#
_entry.id   AF-A0A951CE84-F1
#
_cell.length_a   1.000
_cell.length_b   1.000
_cell.length_c   1.000
_cell.angle_alpha   90.00
_cell.angle_beta   90.00
_cell.angle_gamma   90.00
#
_symmetry.space_group_name_H-M   'P 1'
#
loop_
_entity.id
_entity.type
_entity.pdbx_description
1 polymer ?
#
loop_
_entity_poly.entity_id
_entity_poly.type
_entity_poly.pdbx_seq_one_letter_code
_entity_poly.pdbx_strand_id
1 'polypeptide(L)'
;QDPQVPKAHLALAELAFTQSPPDRTRVTSQLAQVSTTDPQTNEQKALLEFFTRADDRNEQISAIAQLAQDFLQKFPGSSARPQVRIKLGEVYFRQNDYPNAQTQFELVAEEDPDSPLVETALFLAGEAARKSMNSSSMDHAVSVFEEVYKLNGPLRYRARLEEALTMRQAAKDREAIVLLNDLLNQDIPLDIHCDALDAKGDALFTLAAKDEDQYREAIKTYDTLAALPGISIGCKESALYKKGKCYEKIRQPDEALATYYDVLNLDNNSLDEIWYFRAGFDAAQLLESKQSWASAAAIYQRLAAIPSARAEEARNRLTKLRLEHFLWPD
;
A
#
# COMPACT_ATOMS: atom_id res chain seq x y z
N GLN A 1 -26.70 18.83 -42.13
CA GLN A 1 -26.95 17.83 -41.06
C GLN A 1 -27.26 18.59 -39.79
N ASP A 2 -28.21 18.11 -39.00
CA ASP A 2 -28.56 18.74 -37.72
C ASP A 2 -27.38 18.60 -36.73
N PRO A 3 -26.82 19.71 -36.21
CA PRO A 3 -25.68 19.68 -35.29
C PRO A 3 -25.98 18.95 -33.96
N GLN A 4 -27.25 18.64 -33.65
CA GLN A 4 -27.64 17.91 -32.45
C GLN A 4 -27.43 16.41 -32.55
N VAL A 5 -27.43 15.84 -33.77
CA VAL A 5 -27.34 14.38 -33.96
C VAL A 5 -26.01 13.81 -33.45
N PRO A 6 -24.82 14.37 -33.80
CA PRO A 6 -23.55 13.88 -33.25
C PRO A 6 -23.45 14.02 -31.73
N LYS A 7 -24.03 15.10 -31.16
CA LYS A 7 -24.06 15.33 -29.71
C LYS A 7 -24.95 14.32 -28.99
N ALA A 8 -26.09 13.96 -29.58
CA ALA A 8 -26.97 12.93 -29.03
C ALA A 8 -26.30 11.55 -29.01
N HIS A 9 -25.59 11.18 -30.08
CA HIS A 9 -24.80 9.95 -30.11
C HIS A 9 -23.67 9.95 -29.08
N LEU A 10 -22.96 11.08 -28.93
CA LEU A 10 -21.93 11.22 -27.90
C LEU A 10 -22.52 11.04 -26.50
N ALA A 11 -23.64 11.70 -26.19
CA ALA A 11 -24.31 11.55 -24.89
C ALA A 11 -24.80 10.12 -24.62
N LEU A 12 -25.27 9.40 -25.64
CA LEU A 12 -25.62 7.99 -25.52
C LEU A 12 -24.41 7.09 -25.28
N ALA A 13 -23.25 7.44 -25.87
CA ALA A 13 -22.00 6.76 -25.62
C ALA A 13 -21.52 6.98 -24.18
N GLU A 14 -21.56 8.23 -23.69
CA GLU A 14 -21.22 8.58 -22.31
C GLU A 14 -22.10 7.83 -21.32
N LEU A 15 -23.42 7.80 -21.56
CA LEU A 15 -24.35 7.06 -20.71
C LEU A 15 -24.01 5.56 -20.67
N ALA A 16 -23.67 4.96 -21.82
CA ALA A 16 -23.24 3.56 -21.88
C ALA A 16 -21.92 3.30 -21.14
N PHE A 17 -20.99 4.26 -21.17
CA PHE A 17 -19.71 4.19 -20.47
C PHE A 17 -19.88 4.25 -18.95
N THR A 18 -20.85 5.02 -18.44
CA THR A 18 -21.12 5.14 -16.99
C THR A 18 -21.81 3.94 -16.35
N GLN A 19 -22.24 2.95 -17.15
CA GLN A 19 -22.87 1.73 -16.61
C GLN A 19 -21.86 0.88 -15.84
N SER A 20 -22.35 0.02 -14.94
CA SER A 20 -21.52 -0.88 -14.13
C SER A 20 -21.92 -2.35 -14.36
N PRO A 21 -21.18 -3.12 -15.19
CA PRO A 21 -20.00 -2.71 -15.97
C PRO A 21 -20.35 -1.85 -17.20
N PRO A 22 -19.38 -1.10 -17.78
CA PRO A 22 -19.60 -0.30 -18.98
C PRO A 22 -20.03 -1.14 -20.20
N ASP A 23 -21.04 -0.68 -20.94
CA ASP A 23 -21.46 -1.32 -22.20
C ASP A 23 -20.57 -0.85 -23.37
N ARG A 24 -19.36 -1.42 -23.44
CA ARG A 24 -18.32 -1.03 -24.42
C ARG A 24 -18.75 -1.20 -25.87
N THR A 25 -19.57 -2.21 -26.15
CA THR A 25 -20.13 -2.45 -27.50
C THR A 25 -21.01 -1.27 -27.90
N ARG A 26 -21.90 -0.83 -27.00
CA ARG A 26 -22.74 0.33 -27.23
C ARG A 26 -21.93 1.62 -27.32
N VAL A 27 -20.92 1.83 -26.47
CA VAL A 27 -20.02 2.99 -26.57
C VAL A 27 -19.41 3.06 -27.97
N THR A 28 -18.78 1.97 -28.43
CA THR A 28 -18.12 1.90 -29.74
C THR A 28 -19.11 2.16 -30.88
N SER A 29 -20.30 1.54 -30.81
CA SER A 29 -21.36 1.72 -31.80
C SER A 29 -21.85 3.17 -31.89
N GLN A 30 -22.04 3.83 -30.75
CA GLN A 30 -22.50 5.23 -30.70
C GLN A 30 -21.40 6.20 -31.17
N LEU A 31 -20.14 6.01 -30.73
CA LEU A 31 -19.02 6.84 -31.17
C LEU A 31 -18.78 6.78 -32.68
N ALA A 32 -19.06 5.63 -33.32
CA ALA A 32 -18.98 5.49 -34.77
C ALA A 32 -19.99 6.37 -35.53
N GLN A 33 -21.11 6.74 -34.90
CA GLN A 33 -22.13 7.62 -35.49
C GLN A 33 -21.83 9.12 -35.28
N VAL A 34 -20.85 9.46 -34.44
CA VAL A 34 -20.44 10.85 -34.19
C VAL A 34 -19.58 11.34 -35.36
N SER A 35 -20.22 11.99 -36.34
CA SER A 35 -19.56 12.69 -37.45
C SER A 35 -19.79 14.20 -37.32
N THR A 36 -18.73 14.95 -37.01
CA THR A 36 -18.83 16.38 -36.71
C THR A 36 -17.55 17.13 -37.07
N THR A 37 -17.68 18.41 -37.41
CA THR A 37 -16.56 19.35 -37.57
C THR A 37 -16.36 20.23 -36.33
N ASP A 38 -17.26 20.13 -35.33
CA ASP A 38 -17.17 20.85 -34.06
C ASP A 38 -15.96 20.35 -33.25
N PRO A 39 -14.95 21.20 -32.96
CA PRO A 39 -13.73 20.79 -32.27
C PRO A 39 -14.00 20.18 -30.89
N GLN A 40 -14.94 20.74 -30.12
CA GLN A 40 -15.25 20.27 -28.77
C GLN A 40 -15.89 18.88 -28.79
N THR A 41 -16.87 18.65 -29.67
CA THR A 41 -17.49 17.32 -29.82
C THR A 41 -16.47 16.28 -30.32
N ASN A 42 -15.53 16.67 -31.20
CA ASN A 42 -14.46 15.79 -31.66
C ASN A 42 -13.45 15.44 -30.56
N GLU A 43 -13.08 16.41 -29.71
CA GLU A 43 -12.22 16.18 -28.55
C GLU A 43 -12.88 15.20 -27.57
N GLN A 44 -14.14 15.44 -27.20
CA GLN A 44 -14.89 14.57 -26.30
C GLN A 44 -15.05 13.14 -26.84
N LYS A 45 -15.31 13.01 -28.16
CA LYS A 45 -15.34 11.71 -28.84
C LYS A 45 -14.01 10.97 -28.69
N ALA A 46 -12.88 11.63 -28.98
CA ALA A 46 -11.56 11.02 -28.92
C ALA A 46 -11.18 10.63 -27.48
N LEU A 47 -11.54 11.48 -26.52
CA LEU A 47 -11.34 11.22 -25.09
C LEU A 47 -12.12 9.98 -24.63
N LEU A 48 -13.40 9.87 -25.00
CA LEU A 48 -14.24 8.73 -24.63
C LEU A 48 -13.76 7.43 -25.29
N GLU A 49 -13.30 7.47 -26.55
CA GLU A 49 -12.69 6.32 -27.22
C GLU A 49 -11.45 5.83 -26.46
N PHE A 50 -10.55 6.76 -26.09
CA PHE A 50 -9.36 6.46 -25.29
C PHE A 50 -9.70 5.82 -23.95
N PHE A 51 -10.58 6.43 -23.13
CA PHE A 51 -10.91 5.88 -21.82
C PHE A 51 -11.61 4.53 -21.90
N THR A 52 -12.48 4.33 -22.88
CA THR A 52 -13.16 3.05 -23.10
C THR A 52 -12.18 1.91 -23.35
N ARG A 53 -11.15 2.15 -24.17
CA ARG A 53 -10.08 1.17 -24.43
C ARG A 53 -9.15 1.02 -23.22
N ALA A 54 -8.78 2.11 -22.56
CA ALA A 54 -7.88 2.09 -21.40
C ALA A 54 -8.48 1.39 -20.17
N ASP A 55 -9.80 1.30 -20.06
CA ASP A 55 -10.50 0.56 -19.00
C ASP A 55 -10.67 -0.94 -19.30
N ASP A 56 -10.41 -1.37 -20.54
CA ASP A 56 -10.42 -2.78 -20.88
C ASP A 56 -9.08 -3.44 -20.54
N ARG A 57 -9.10 -4.35 -19.56
CA ARG A 57 -7.90 -5.08 -19.13
C ARG A 57 -7.35 -6.03 -20.20
N ASN A 58 -8.16 -6.38 -21.20
CA ASN A 58 -7.76 -7.26 -22.30
C ASN A 58 -7.23 -6.48 -23.52
N GLU A 59 -7.32 -5.15 -23.50
CA GLU A 59 -6.92 -4.33 -24.64
C GLU A 59 -5.40 -4.21 -24.74
N GLN A 60 -4.92 -4.10 -25.98
CA GLN A 60 -3.49 -4.03 -26.24
C GLN A 60 -2.95 -2.65 -25.84
N ILE A 61 -1.89 -2.65 -25.01
CA ILE A 61 -1.25 -1.42 -24.53
C ILE A 61 -0.81 -0.52 -25.70
N SER A 62 -0.31 -1.10 -26.80
CA SER A 62 0.09 -0.36 -27.99
C SER A 62 -1.07 0.41 -28.64
N ALA A 63 -2.27 -0.17 -28.68
CA ALA A 63 -3.46 0.50 -29.21
C ALA A 63 -3.91 1.65 -28.30
N ILE A 64 -3.85 1.46 -26.98
CA ILE A 64 -4.17 2.50 -25.99
C ILE A 64 -3.14 3.65 -26.07
N ALA A 65 -1.85 3.32 -26.15
CA ALA A 65 -0.77 4.29 -26.28
C ALA A 65 -0.90 5.10 -27.57
N GLN A 66 -1.27 4.46 -28.69
CA GLN A 66 -1.53 5.17 -29.95
C GLN A 66 -2.70 6.14 -29.82
N LEU A 67 -3.81 5.75 -29.20
CA LEU A 67 -4.95 6.64 -28.96
C LEU A 67 -4.57 7.85 -28.08
N ALA A 68 -3.79 7.62 -27.03
CA ALA A 68 -3.29 8.70 -26.18
C ALA A 68 -2.40 9.66 -26.97
N GLN A 69 -1.44 9.13 -27.75
CA GLN A 69 -0.55 9.95 -28.57
C GLN A 69 -1.34 10.76 -29.60
N ASP A 70 -2.29 10.13 -30.29
CA ASP A 70 -3.20 10.77 -31.23
C ASP A 70 -3.99 11.90 -30.57
N PHE A 71 -4.50 11.68 -29.35
CA PHE A 71 -5.22 12.71 -28.59
C PHE A 71 -4.31 13.88 -28.24
N LEU A 72 -3.14 13.62 -27.66
CA LEU A 72 -2.19 14.65 -27.23
C LEU A 72 -1.67 15.49 -28.41
N GLN A 73 -1.54 14.90 -29.61
CA GLN A 73 -1.14 15.61 -30.83
C GLN A 73 -2.28 16.42 -31.46
N LYS A 74 -3.50 15.87 -31.50
CA LYS A 74 -4.66 16.54 -32.13
C LYS A 74 -5.24 17.65 -31.25
N PHE A 75 -5.11 17.53 -29.93
CA PHE A 75 -5.68 18.46 -28.95
C PHE A 75 -4.62 19.00 -27.97
N PRO A 76 -3.57 19.70 -28.45
CA PRO A 76 -2.45 20.15 -27.61
C PRO A 76 -2.82 21.22 -26.57
N GLY A 77 -3.98 21.88 -26.72
CA GLY A 77 -4.51 22.83 -25.73
C GLY A 77 -5.60 22.25 -24.83
N SER A 78 -5.84 20.95 -24.87
CA SER A 78 -6.89 20.30 -24.09
C SER A 78 -6.56 20.30 -22.60
N SER A 79 -7.53 20.70 -21.77
CA SER A 79 -7.47 20.54 -20.32
C SER A 79 -7.47 19.07 -19.85
N ALA A 80 -7.76 18.12 -20.74
CA ALA A 80 -7.76 16.69 -20.44
C ALA A 80 -6.38 16.01 -20.65
N ARG A 81 -5.36 16.72 -21.17
CA ARG A 81 -4.01 16.16 -21.37
C ARG A 81 -3.45 15.47 -20.12
N PRO A 82 -3.48 16.08 -18.92
CA PRO A 82 -3.06 15.41 -17.68
C PRO A 82 -3.80 14.11 -17.40
N GLN A 83 -5.11 14.07 -17.64
CA GLN A 83 -5.94 12.88 -17.38
C GLN A 83 -5.61 11.74 -18.35
N VAL A 84 -5.34 12.06 -19.62
CA VAL A 84 -4.90 11.08 -20.62
C VAL A 84 -3.54 10.49 -20.24
N ARG A 85 -2.60 11.34 -19.82
CA ARG A 85 -1.27 10.92 -19.35
C ARG A 85 -1.35 10.02 -18.12
N ILE A 86 -2.07 10.44 -17.08
CA ILE A 86 -2.27 9.63 -15.88
C ILE A 86 -2.91 8.29 -16.24
N LYS A 87 -3.95 8.28 -17.08
CA LYS A 87 -4.63 7.04 -17.44
C LYS A 87 -3.71 6.10 -18.22
N LEU A 88 -2.90 6.62 -19.13
CA LEU A 88 -1.92 5.83 -19.86
C LEU A 88 -0.85 5.28 -18.88
N GLY A 89 -0.38 6.11 -17.94
CA GLY A 89 0.51 5.69 -16.87
C GLY A 89 -0.08 4.56 -16.02
N GLU A 90 -1.35 4.65 -15.62
CA GLU A 90 -2.06 3.57 -14.92
C GLU A 90 -2.10 2.27 -15.73
N VAL A 91 -2.35 2.36 -17.04
CA VAL A 91 -2.37 1.18 -17.93
C VAL A 91 -1.00 0.51 -17.93
N TYR A 92 0.08 1.27 -18.08
CA TYR A 92 1.45 0.73 -18.00
C TYR A 92 1.75 0.14 -16.62
N PHE A 93 1.37 0.84 -15.55
CA PHE A 93 1.61 0.41 -14.17
C PHE A 93 0.92 -0.93 -13.86
N ARG A 94 -0.35 -1.09 -14.27
CA ARG A 94 -1.09 -2.35 -14.10
C ARG A 94 -0.45 -3.54 -14.83
N GLN A 95 0.31 -3.25 -15.88
CA GLN A 95 1.01 -4.25 -16.68
C GLN A 95 2.47 -4.44 -16.22
N ASN A 96 2.84 -3.84 -15.09
CA ASN A 96 4.19 -3.81 -14.51
C ASN A 96 5.25 -3.14 -15.40
N ASP A 97 4.84 -2.35 -16.39
CA ASP A 97 5.74 -1.51 -17.19
C ASP A 97 5.97 -0.19 -16.44
N TYR A 98 6.66 -0.31 -15.31
CA TYR A 98 6.90 0.79 -14.40
C TYR A 98 7.69 1.96 -15.02
N PRO A 99 8.72 1.74 -15.87
CA PRO A 99 9.44 2.85 -16.51
C PRO A 99 8.54 3.70 -17.42
N ASN A 100 7.69 3.07 -18.25
CA ASN A 100 6.76 3.83 -19.09
C ASN A 100 5.66 4.49 -18.25
N ALA A 101 5.19 3.83 -17.18
CA ALA A 101 4.24 4.43 -16.26
C ALA A 101 4.79 5.72 -15.63
N GLN A 102 5.99 5.61 -15.04
CA GLN A 102 6.72 6.73 -14.45
C GLN A 102 6.85 7.90 -15.45
N THR A 103 7.30 7.61 -16.67
CA THR A 103 7.46 8.62 -17.73
C THR A 103 6.14 9.36 -18.01
N GLN A 104 5.01 8.65 -18.13
CA GLN A 104 3.74 9.30 -18.41
C GLN A 104 3.26 10.19 -17.27
N PHE A 105 3.51 9.76 -16.03
CA PHE A 105 3.16 10.53 -14.85
C PHE A 105 4.01 11.81 -14.73
N GLU A 106 5.33 11.72 -14.95
CA GLU A 106 6.24 12.88 -14.87
C GLU A 106 5.93 13.94 -15.94
N LEU A 107 5.57 13.51 -17.14
CA LEU A 107 5.18 14.42 -18.23
C LEU A 107 3.99 15.32 -17.87
N VAL A 108 3.18 14.99 -16.86
CA VAL A 108 2.13 15.89 -16.37
C VAL A 108 2.72 17.13 -15.70
N ALA A 109 3.74 16.95 -14.86
CA ALA A 109 4.41 18.06 -14.19
C ALA A 109 5.23 18.90 -15.18
N GLU A 110 5.83 18.25 -16.18
CA GLU A 110 6.66 18.92 -17.19
C GLU A 110 5.84 19.71 -18.22
N GLU A 111 4.75 19.14 -18.73
CA GLU A 111 3.99 19.73 -19.84
C GLU A 111 2.70 20.44 -19.43
N ASP A 112 2.17 20.16 -18.23
CA ASP A 112 0.95 20.72 -17.70
C ASP A 112 1.14 21.18 -16.22
N PRO A 113 2.15 22.01 -15.89
CA PRO A 113 2.53 22.35 -14.52
C PRO A 113 1.45 23.07 -13.69
N ASP A 114 0.51 23.74 -14.36
CA ASP A 114 -0.62 24.42 -13.70
C ASP A 114 -1.80 23.46 -13.40
N SER A 115 -1.69 22.20 -13.81
CA SER A 115 -2.75 21.20 -13.60
C SER A 115 -2.91 20.88 -12.11
N PRO A 116 -4.15 20.78 -11.60
CA PRO A 116 -4.39 20.30 -10.24
C PRO A 116 -4.01 18.83 -10.05
N LEU A 117 -3.66 18.11 -11.13
CA LEU A 117 -3.25 16.71 -11.09
C LEU A 117 -1.73 16.52 -10.96
N VAL A 118 -0.93 17.59 -10.93
CA VAL A 118 0.54 17.49 -10.81
C VAL A 118 0.96 16.71 -9.57
N GLU A 119 0.39 17.03 -8.40
CA GLU A 119 0.74 16.33 -7.15
C GLU A 119 0.42 14.83 -7.24
N THR A 120 -0.77 14.49 -7.74
CA THR A 120 -1.19 13.09 -7.95
C THR A 120 -0.29 12.37 -8.95
N ALA A 121 0.06 13.04 -10.06
CA ALA A 121 0.91 12.45 -11.08
C ALA A 121 2.31 12.17 -10.54
N LEU A 122 2.94 13.14 -9.88
CA LEU A 122 4.25 12.93 -9.25
C LEU A 122 4.20 11.85 -8.17
N PHE A 123 3.15 11.79 -7.36
CA PHE A 123 3.01 10.70 -6.39
C PHE A 123 2.97 9.32 -7.08
N LEU A 124 2.22 9.19 -8.18
CA LEU A 124 2.17 7.95 -8.97
C LEU A 124 3.51 7.66 -9.69
N ALA A 125 4.25 8.68 -10.11
CA ALA A 125 5.60 8.52 -10.65
C ALA A 125 6.56 7.94 -9.62
N GLY A 126 6.54 8.46 -8.38
CA GLY A 126 7.32 7.92 -7.26
C GLY A 126 6.99 6.45 -6.98
N GLU A 127 5.70 6.10 -6.96
CA GLU A 127 5.26 4.71 -6.79
C GLU A 127 5.73 3.79 -7.93
N ALA A 128 5.65 4.24 -9.18
CA ALA A 128 6.15 3.49 -10.34
C ALA A 128 7.67 3.28 -10.25
N ALA A 129 8.42 4.34 -9.94
CA ALA A 129 9.86 4.27 -9.78
C ALA A 129 10.26 3.30 -8.66
N ARG A 130 9.59 3.36 -7.49
CA ARG A 130 9.82 2.44 -6.37
C ARG A 130 9.54 0.98 -6.72
N LYS A 131 8.45 0.71 -7.46
CA LYS A 131 8.08 -0.64 -7.92
C LYS A 131 9.04 -1.25 -8.94
N SER A 132 9.85 -0.43 -9.62
CA SER A 132 10.89 -0.90 -10.55
C SER A 132 12.04 -1.66 -9.86
N MET A 133 12.19 -1.53 -8.53
CA MET A 133 13.11 -2.29 -7.67
C MET A 133 14.61 -2.24 -8.04
N ASN A 134 15.05 -1.36 -8.93
CA ASN A 134 16.47 -1.10 -9.18
C ASN A 134 16.93 0.15 -8.41
N SER A 135 18.23 0.25 -8.12
CA SER A 135 18.76 1.32 -7.26
C SER A 135 18.52 2.72 -7.83
N SER A 136 18.71 2.91 -9.13
CA SER A 136 18.51 4.22 -9.77
C SER A 136 17.06 4.67 -9.69
N SER A 137 16.10 3.77 -9.92
CA SER A 137 14.68 4.10 -9.79
C SER A 137 14.26 4.30 -8.34
N MET A 138 14.88 3.63 -7.36
CA MET A 138 14.62 3.90 -5.95
C MET A 138 15.13 5.29 -5.52
N ASP A 139 16.33 5.69 -5.94
CA ASP A 139 16.85 7.04 -5.66
C ASP A 139 15.99 8.12 -6.34
N HIS A 140 15.48 7.81 -7.54
CA HIS A 140 14.53 8.68 -8.24
C HIS A 140 13.20 8.78 -7.49
N ALA A 141 12.64 7.66 -7.03
CA ALA A 141 11.41 7.65 -6.23
C ALA A 141 11.52 8.52 -4.98
N VAL A 142 12.65 8.45 -4.27
CA VAL A 142 12.93 9.33 -3.12
C VAL A 142 12.85 10.80 -3.52
N SER A 143 13.50 11.18 -4.63
CA SER A 143 13.52 12.57 -5.11
C SER A 143 12.12 13.06 -5.50
N VAL A 144 11.34 12.22 -6.17
CA VAL A 144 9.97 12.56 -6.59
C VAL A 144 9.03 12.68 -5.38
N PHE A 145 9.12 11.78 -4.38
CA PHE A 145 8.32 11.91 -3.17
C PHE A 145 8.67 13.15 -2.34
N GLU A 146 9.94 13.55 -2.32
CA GLU A 146 10.37 14.81 -1.71
C GLU A 146 9.73 16.02 -2.42
N GLU A 147 9.61 15.99 -3.75
CA GLU A 147 8.93 17.03 -4.53
C GLU A 147 7.43 17.10 -4.18
N VAL A 148 6.74 15.96 -4.12
CA VAL A 148 5.32 15.88 -3.71
C VAL A 148 5.14 16.46 -2.30
N TYR A 149 6.05 16.16 -1.37
CA TYR A 149 6.01 16.74 -0.02
C TYR A 149 6.09 18.27 -0.05
N LYS A 150 6.96 18.84 -0.90
CA LYS A 150 7.16 20.29 -1.05
C LYS A 150 5.98 21.01 -1.70
N LEU A 151 5.20 20.33 -2.54
CA LEU A 151 3.95 20.89 -3.10
C LEU A 151 2.91 21.22 -2.02
N ASN A 152 3.05 20.63 -0.82
CA ASN A 152 2.23 20.92 0.34
C ASN A 152 0.72 20.71 0.11
N GLY A 153 0.35 19.77 -0.77
CA GLY A 153 -1.02 19.38 -1.04
C GLY A 153 -1.50 18.20 -0.18
N PRO A 154 -2.68 17.63 -0.50
CA PRO A 154 -3.26 16.52 0.26
C PRO A 154 -2.39 15.25 0.36
N LEU A 155 -1.47 15.01 -0.59
CA LEU A 155 -0.64 13.81 -0.61
C LEU A 155 0.69 13.99 0.12
N ARG A 156 1.05 15.21 0.54
CA ARG A 156 2.37 15.51 1.14
C ARG A 156 2.79 14.52 2.23
N TYR A 157 1.90 14.21 3.19
CA TYR A 157 2.24 13.33 4.31
C TYR A 157 2.40 11.86 3.87
N ARG A 158 1.55 11.41 2.93
CA ARG A 158 1.67 10.08 2.35
C ARG A 158 2.98 9.98 1.54
N ALA A 159 3.32 11.00 0.77
CA ALA A 159 4.59 11.05 0.03
C ALA A 159 5.81 10.99 0.96
N ARG A 160 5.81 11.77 2.06
CA ARG A 160 6.90 11.74 3.05
C ARG A 160 7.07 10.37 3.71
N LEU A 161 5.96 9.67 3.96
CA LEU A 161 5.98 8.29 4.45
C LEU A 161 6.55 7.33 3.40
N GLU A 162 6.08 7.39 2.14
CA GLU A 162 6.59 6.54 1.06
C GLU A 162 8.07 6.82 0.73
N GLU A 163 8.54 8.06 0.86
CA GLU A 163 9.95 8.44 0.80
C GLU A 163 10.78 7.66 1.83
N ALA A 164 10.35 7.68 3.09
CA ALA A 164 11.01 6.95 4.18
C ALA A 164 10.95 5.43 3.97
N LEU A 165 9.82 4.88 3.52
CA LEU A 165 9.68 3.46 3.22
C LEU A 165 10.60 3.03 2.05
N THR A 166 10.75 3.89 1.04
CA THR A 166 11.69 3.68 -0.07
C THR A 166 13.14 3.68 0.41
N MET A 167 13.51 4.63 1.27
CA MET A 167 14.83 4.67 1.90
C MET A 167 15.12 3.40 2.72
N ARG A 168 14.16 2.91 3.49
CA ARG A 168 14.29 1.64 4.23
C ARG A 168 14.50 0.46 3.29
N GLN A 169 13.75 0.39 2.18
CA GLN A 169 13.93 -0.67 1.17
C GLN A 169 15.33 -0.62 0.54
N ALA A 170 15.91 0.57 0.40
CA ALA A 170 17.29 0.79 -0.03
C ALA A 170 18.34 0.63 1.09
N ALA A 171 17.96 0.08 2.26
CA ALA A 171 18.80 -0.10 3.45
C ALA A 171 19.39 1.21 4.03
N LYS A 172 18.73 2.35 3.78
CA LYS A 172 19.05 3.68 4.32
C LYS A 172 18.23 3.98 5.58
N ASP A 173 18.14 3.03 6.52
CA ASP A 173 17.27 3.13 7.70
C ASP A 173 17.52 4.38 8.57
N ARG A 174 18.78 4.84 8.68
CA ARG A 174 19.11 6.05 9.44
C ARG A 174 18.49 7.31 8.85
N GLU A 175 18.56 7.45 7.53
CA GLU A 175 17.97 8.58 6.80
C GLU A 175 16.44 8.52 6.89
N ALA A 176 15.86 7.32 6.73
CA ALA A 176 14.42 7.11 6.89
C ALA A 176 13.92 7.55 8.28
N ILE A 177 14.64 7.23 9.35
CA ILE A 177 14.27 7.63 10.73
C ILE A 177 14.24 9.16 10.87
N VAL A 178 15.13 9.90 10.20
CA VAL A 178 15.09 11.37 10.21
C VAL A 178 13.77 11.86 9.61
N LEU A 179 13.40 11.37 8.44
CA LEU A 179 12.15 11.76 7.78
C LEU A 179 10.90 11.39 8.61
N LEU A 180 10.92 10.21 9.23
CA LEU A 180 9.83 9.72 10.06
C LEU A 180 9.69 10.55 11.35
N ASN A 181 10.80 10.95 11.98
CA ASN A 181 10.75 11.85 13.13
C ASN A 181 10.17 13.21 12.74
N ASP A 182 10.59 13.78 11.62
CA ASP A 182 10.05 15.05 11.11
C ASP A 182 8.55 14.95 10.84
N LEU A 183 8.09 13.83 10.26
CA LEU A 183 6.68 13.56 9.99
C LEU A 183 5.86 13.40 11.28
N LEU A 184 6.37 12.64 12.25
CA LEU A 184 5.71 12.39 13.54
C LEU A 184 5.62 13.62 14.46
N ASN A 185 6.41 14.67 14.19
CA ASN A 185 6.32 15.96 14.88
C ASN A 185 5.23 16.89 14.32
N GLN A 186 4.50 16.47 13.29
CA GLN A 186 3.46 17.25 12.64
C GLN A 186 2.06 16.72 13.01
N ASP A 187 1.04 17.55 12.79
CA ASP A 187 -0.35 17.12 12.87
C ASP A 187 -0.71 16.33 11.60
N ILE A 188 -0.71 15.00 11.73
CA ILE A 188 -0.85 14.04 10.63
C ILE A 188 -2.09 13.14 10.83
N PRO A 189 -2.70 12.65 9.73
CA PRO A 189 -3.79 11.68 9.81
C PRO A 189 -3.41 10.40 10.58
N LEU A 190 -4.39 9.81 11.27
CA LEU A 190 -4.17 8.65 12.14
C LEU A 190 -3.59 7.42 11.41
N ASP A 191 -3.99 7.19 10.17
CA ASP A 191 -3.46 6.13 9.32
C ASP A 191 -1.96 6.35 9.04
N ILE A 192 -1.58 7.58 8.67
CA ILE A 192 -0.18 7.97 8.47
C ILE A 192 0.62 7.84 9.78
N HIS A 193 0.01 8.19 10.92
CA HIS A 193 0.66 8.10 12.22
C HIS A 193 0.97 6.64 12.60
N CYS A 194 0.02 5.71 12.41
CA CYS A 194 0.25 4.28 12.63
C CYS A 194 1.38 3.78 11.72
N ASP A 195 1.30 4.05 10.41
CA ASP A 195 2.31 3.59 9.44
C ASP A 195 3.71 4.16 9.72
N ALA A 196 3.81 5.44 10.11
CA ALA A 196 5.09 6.09 10.39
C ALA A 196 5.76 5.56 11.66
N LEU A 197 5.00 5.31 12.73
CA LEU A 197 5.54 4.69 13.95
C LEU A 197 5.98 3.25 13.69
N ASP A 198 5.18 2.48 12.94
CA ASP A 198 5.53 1.10 12.56
C ASP A 198 6.82 1.06 11.73
N ALA A 199 6.92 1.94 10.71
CA ALA A 199 8.10 2.05 9.87
C ALA A 199 9.35 2.48 10.66
N LYS A 200 9.19 3.40 11.62
CA LYS A 200 10.29 3.85 12.49
C LYS A 200 10.76 2.72 13.40
N GLY A 201 9.84 1.98 14.01
CA GLY A 201 10.14 0.84 14.86
C GLY A 201 10.91 -0.24 14.08
N ASP A 202 10.47 -0.54 12.86
CA ASP A 202 11.15 -1.52 12.01
C ASP A 202 12.56 -1.06 11.59
N ALA A 203 12.72 0.23 11.25
CA ALA A 203 14.03 0.79 10.90
C ALA A 203 15.01 0.69 12.09
N LEU A 204 14.54 1.01 13.30
CA LEU A 204 15.31 0.86 14.53
C LEU A 204 15.67 -0.61 14.78
N PHE A 205 14.72 -1.53 14.59
CA PHE A 205 14.96 -2.96 14.71
C PHE A 205 16.06 -3.45 13.74
N THR A 206 16.06 -2.99 12.49
CA THR A 206 17.09 -3.33 11.50
C THR A 206 18.46 -2.81 11.92
N LEU A 207 18.55 -1.55 12.35
CA LEU A 207 19.79 -0.95 12.83
C LEU A 207 20.33 -1.64 14.09
N ALA A 208 19.44 -2.20 14.90
CA ALA A 208 19.79 -2.85 16.15
C ALA A 208 20.65 -4.11 16.00
N ALA A 209 20.71 -4.68 14.79
CA ALA A 209 21.66 -5.75 14.49
C ALA A 209 23.13 -5.33 14.68
N LYS A 210 23.43 -4.03 14.63
CA LYS A 210 24.78 -3.45 14.82
C LYS A 210 24.91 -2.64 16.11
N ASP A 211 23.80 -2.37 16.79
CA ASP A 211 23.73 -1.51 17.96
C ASP A 211 22.51 -1.89 18.82
N GLU A 212 22.72 -2.75 19.83
CA GLU A 212 21.63 -3.36 20.61
C GLU A 212 20.73 -2.31 21.29
N ASP A 213 21.22 -1.09 21.55
CA ASP A 213 20.44 0.00 22.14
C ASP A 213 19.27 0.44 21.24
N GLN A 214 19.39 0.24 19.93
CA GLN A 214 18.31 0.54 18.99
C GLN A 214 17.10 -0.38 19.16
N TYR A 215 17.26 -1.58 19.75
CA TYR A 215 16.10 -2.39 20.14
C TYR A 215 15.29 -1.71 21.25
N ARG A 216 15.94 -0.99 22.17
CA ARG A 216 15.24 -0.27 23.26
C ARG A 216 14.46 0.92 22.70
N GLU A 217 15.02 1.64 21.74
CA GLU A 217 14.29 2.70 21.04
C GLU A 217 13.14 2.16 20.17
N ALA A 218 13.33 1.01 19.54
CA ALA A 218 12.26 0.31 18.82
C ALA A 218 11.11 -0.06 19.77
N ILE A 219 11.41 -0.62 20.96
CA ILE A 219 10.42 -0.95 22.00
C ILE A 219 9.61 0.30 22.37
N LYS A 220 10.26 1.43 22.67
CA LYS A 220 9.57 2.70 23.00
C LYS A 220 8.66 3.17 21.85
N THR A 221 9.11 3.01 20.61
CA THR A 221 8.33 3.39 19.42
C THR A 221 7.09 2.51 19.29
N TYR A 222 7.22 1.19 19.45
CA TYR A 222 6.08 0.27 19.42
C TYR A 222 5.14 0.44 20.62
N ASP A 223 5.65 0.81 21.79
CA ASP A 223 4.82 1.19 22.93
C ASP A 223 3.96 2.42 22.62
N THR A 224 4.57 3.43 22.01
CA THR A 224 3.87 4.64 21.55
C THR A 224 2.78 4.27 20.54
N LEU A 225 3.09 3.37 19.60
CA LEU A 225 2.11 2.88 18.61
C LEU A 225 0.97 2.11 19.27
N ALA A 226 1.26 1.14 20.14
CA ALA A 226 0.24 0.33 20.79
C ALA A 226 -0.68 1.14 21.74
N ALA A 227 -0.21 2.29 22.23
CA ALA A 227 -0.95 3.23 23.06
C ALA A 227 -1.73 4.29 22.25
N LEU A 228 -1.55 4.35 20.92
CA LEU A 228 -2.18 5.38 20.08
C LEU A 228 -3.70 5.19 20.04
N PRO A 229 -4.52 6.20 20.41
CA PRO A 229 -5.97 6.05 20.45
C PRO A 229 -6.57 5.95 19.05
N GLY A 230 -7.57 5.09 18.88
CA GLY A 230 -8.34 4.97 17.64
C GLY A 230 -7.72 4.09 16.54
N ILE A 231 -6.53 3.52 16.76
CA ILE A 231 -5.94 2.57 15.81
C ILE A 231 -6.73 1.26 15.74
N SER A 232 -6.57 0.54 14.63
CA SER A 232 -7.14 -0.80 14.48
C SER A 232 -6.48 -1.80 15.45
N ILE A 233 -7.22 -2.87 15.78
CA ILE A 233 -6.69 -3.99 16.57
C ILE A 233 -5.45 -4.57 15.88
N GLY A 234 -5.48 -4.77 14.55
CA GLY A 234 -4.33 -5.29 13.80
C GLY A 234 -3.07 -4.41 13.89
N CYS A 235 -3.21 -3.07 13.88
CA CYS A 235 -2.07 -2.15 14.09
C CYS A 235 -1.49 -2.34 15.51
N LYS A 236 -2.37 -2.45 16.53
CA LYS A 236 -1.96 -2.68 17.92
C LYS A 236 -1.27 -4.04 18.12
N GLU A 237 -1.84 -5.10 17.56
CA GLU A 237 -1.26 -6.45 17.61
C GLU A 237 0.10 -6.51 16.93
N SER A 238 0.25 -5.89 15.75
CA SER A 238 1.52 -5.79 15.03
C SER A 238 2.59 -5.13 15.91
N ALA A 239 2.27 -3.97 16.51
CA ALA A 239 3.18 -3.23 17.37
C ALA A 239 3.63 -4.06 18.58
N LEU A 240 2.70 -4.69 19.29
CA LEU A 240 2.99 -5.53 20.44
C LEU A 240 3.82 -6.77 20.04
N TYR A 241 3.47 -7.43 18.95
CA TYR A 241 4.26 -8.57 18.46
C TYR A 241 5.71 -8.15 18.14
N LYS A 242 5.89 -7.06 17.38
CA LYS A 242 7.22 -6.55 17.02
C LYS A 242 8.01 -6.09 18.25
N LYS A 243 7.35 -5.50 19.25
CA LYS A 243 7.93 -5.22 20.57
C LYS A 243 8.42 -6.49 21.28
N GLY A 244 7.63 -7.56 21.26
CA GLY A 244 8.03 -8.87 21.77
C GLY A 244 9.30 -9.41 21.09
N LYS A 245 9.41 -9.25 19.76
CA LYS A 245 10.64 -9.61 19.01
C LYS A 245 11.84 -8.78 19.43
N CYS A 246 11.67 -7.49 19.75
CA CYS A 246 12.77 -6.70 20.30
C CYS A 246 13.24 -7.27 21.65
N TYR A 247 12.32 -7.63 22.54
CA TYR A 247 12.66 -8.22 23.84
C TYR A 247 13.40 -9.55 23.72
N GLU A 248 12.99 -10.42 22.78
CA GLU A 248 13.75 -11.65 22.49
C GLU A 248 15.19 -11.34 22.06
N LYS A 249 15.38 -10.33 21.20
CA LYS A 249 16.71 -9.95 20.69
C LYS A 249 17.65 -9.45 21.79
N ILE A 250 17.12 -8.73 22.79
CA ILE A 250 17.89 -8.25 23.95
C ILE A 250 17.91 -9.25 25.12
N ARG A 251 17.52 -10.51 24.87
CA ARG A 251 17.55 -11.62 25.85
C ARG A 251 16.69 -11.36 27.09
N GLN A 252 15.52 -10.76 26.87
CA GLN A 252 14.49 -10.49 27.87
C GLN A 252 13.24 -11.35 27.60
N PRO A 253 13.31 -12.68 27.79
CA PRO A 253 12.26 -13.61 27.37
C PRO A 253 11.02 -13.58 28.26
N ASP A 254 11.08 -13.00 29.46
CA ASP A 254 9.90 -12.82 30.32
C ASP A 254 9.05 -11.64 29.83
N GLU A 255 9.71 -10.54 29.46
CA GLU A 255 9.10 -9.36 28.88
C GLU A 255 8.55 -9.63 27.48
N ALA A 256 9.27 -10.42 26.67
CA ALA A 256 8.77 -10.89 25.37
C ALA A 256 7.49 -11.71 25.54
N LEU A 257 7.51 -12.68 26.46
CA LEU A 257 6.36 -13.54 26.74
C LEU A 257 5.16 -12.72 27.24
N ALA A 258 5.37 -11.80 28.18
CA ALA A 258 4.32 -10.91 28.66
C ALA A 258 3.70 -10.09 27.52
N THR A 259 4.53 -9.54 26.63
CA THR A 259 4.06 -8.76 25.48
C THR A 259 3.24 -9.61 24.49
N TYR A 260 3.61 -10.88 24.28
CA TYR A 260 2.80 -11.79 23.48
C TYR A 260 1.47 -12.16 24.13
N TYR A 261 1.44 -12.29 25.46
CA TYR A 261 0.17 -12.45 26.19
C TYR A 261 -0.73 -11.23 26.00
N ASP A 262 -0.17 -10.01 25.98
CA ASP A 262 -0.95 -8.81 25.70
C ASP A 262 -1.63 -8.92 24.33
N VAL A 263 -0.93 -9.37 23.28
CA VAL A 263 -1.53 -9.64 21.95
C VAL A 263 -2.66 -10.65 22.07
N LEU A 264 -2.41 -11.80 22.70
CA LEU A 264 -3.40 -12.86 22.82
C LEU A 264 -4.63 -12.39 23.60
N ASN A 265 -4.50 -11.48 24.56
CA ASN A 265 -5.59 -11.03 25.41
C ASN A 265 -6.37 -9.83 24.87
N LEU A 266 -6.02 -9.31 23.69
CA LEU A 266 -6.88 -8.34 23.00
C LEU A 266 -8.21 -9.01 22.61
N ASP A 267 -9.32 -8.29 22.76
CA ASP A 267 -10.67 -8.79 22.46
C ASP A 267 -10.76 -9.20 20.98
N ASN A 268 -10.78 -10.51 20.75
CA ASN A 268 -10.53 -11.14 19.46
C ASN A 268 -11.79 -11.21 18.57
N ASN A 269 -12.34 -10.04 18.25
CA ASN A 269 -13.49 -9.91 17.33
C ASN A 269 -13.06 -9.62 15.87
N SER A 270 -11.77 -9.56 15.56
CA SER A 270 -11.27 -9.30 14.20
C SER A 270 -10.56 -10.50 13.59
N LEU A 271 -11.04 -10.92 12.42
CA LEU A 271 -10.61 -12.06 11.60
C LEU A 271 -9.19 -11.97 11.01
N ASP A 272 -8.36 -11.01 11.44
CA ASP A 272 -6.98 -10.87 10.93
C ASP A 272 -5.99 -11.55 11.87
N GLU A 273 -6.05 -12.89 11.89
CA GLU A 273 -5.42 -13.74 12.91
C GLU A 273 -3.88 -13.82 12.78
N ILE A 274 -3.27 -13.04 11.87
CA ILE A 274 -1.85 -13.22 11.53
C ILE A 274 -0.95 -12.95 12.74
N TRP A 275 -1.16 -11.84 13.43
CA TRP A 275 -0.35 -11.43 14.57
C TRP A 275 -0.70 -12.22 15.82
N TYR A 276 -1.99 -12.50 16.03
CA TYR A 276 -2.45 -13.40 17.09
C TYR A 276 -1.75 -14.77 17.04
N PHE A 277 -1.75 -15.44 15.89
CA PHE A 277 -1.06 -16.73 15.75
C PHE A 277 0.45 -16.58 15.90
N ARG A 278 1.07 -15.55 15.31
CA ARG A 278 2.52 -15.33 15.45
C ARG A 278 2.94 -15.15 16.91
N ALA A 279 2.23 -14.30 17.65
CA ALA A 279 2.47 -14.09 19.07
C ALA A 279 2.24 -15.37 19.89
N GLY A 280 1.17 -16.12 19.59
CA GLY A 280 0.89 -17.38 20.29
C GLY A 280 1.93 -18.46 20.05
N PHE A 281 2.38 -18.66 18.81
CA PHE A 281 3.43 -19.63 18.50
C PHE A 281 4.75 -19.25 19.17
N ASP A 282 5.17 -17.98 19.07
CA ASP A 282 6.40 -17.49 19.70
C ASP A 282 6.31 -17.60 21.24
N ALA A 283 5.17 -17.25 21.85
CA ALA A 283 4.93 -17.42 23.29
C ALA A 283 5.02 -18.89 23.73
N ALA A 284 4.36 -19.80 22.99
CA ALA A 284 4.39 -21.22 23.31
C ALA A 284 5.81 -21.80 23.17
N GLN A 285 6.56 -21.38 22.13
CA GLN A 285 7.95 -21.79 21.95
C GLN A 285 8.86 -21.27 23.07
N LEU A 286 8.67 -20.02 23.53
CA LEU A 286 9.39 -19.50 24.69
C LEU A 286 9.09 -20.32 25.95
N LEU A 287 7.83 -20.70 26.17
CA LEU A 287 7.42 -21.55 27.30
C LEU A 287 8.01 -22.96 27.22
N GLU A 288 8.05 -23.56 26.03
CA GLU A 288 8.76 -24.83 25.80
C GLU A 288 10.26 -24.72 26.10
N SER A 289 10.91 -23.64 25.69
CA SER A 289 12.33 -23.42 25.99
C SER A 289 12.61 -23.31 27.49
N LYS A 290 11.62 -22.80 28.26
CA LYS A 290 11.61 -22.73 29.73
C LYS A 290 11.08 -24.01 30.39
N GLN A 291 10.82 -25.08 29.63
CA GLN A 291 10.24 -26.34 30.10
C GLN A 291 8.88 -26.18 30.81
N SER A 292 8.17 -25.09 30.52
CA SER A 292 6.83 -24.80 31.04
C SER A 292 5.78 -25.47 30.18
N TRP A 293 5.85 -26.79 30.07
CA TRP A 293 5.11 -27.60 29.10
C TRP A 293 3.59 -27.45 29.19
N ALA A 294 3.05 -27.41 30.41
CA ALA A 294 1.60 -27.22 30.64
C ALA A 294 1.12 -25.85 30.12
N SER A 295 1.91 -24.79 30.35
CA SER A 295 1.59 -23.44 29.86
C SER A 295 1.69 -23.36 28.34
N ALA A 296 2.73 -23.96 27.74
CA ALA A 296 2.84 -24.05 26.29
C ALA A 296 1.66 -24.80 25.66
N ALA A 297 1.26 -25.93 26.26
CA ALA A 297 0.08 -26.70 25.82
C ALA A 297 -1.22 -25.87 25.90
N ALA A 298 -1.39 -25.06 26.95
CA ALA A 298 -2.55 -24.17 27.07
C ALA A 298 -2.61 -23.13 25.93
N ILE A 299 -1.46 -22.56 25.54
CA ILE A 299 -1.39 -21.64 24.40
C ILE A 299 -1.75 -22.35 23.10
N TYR A 300 -1.15 -23.50 22.80
CA TYR A 300 -1.50 -24.25 21.59
C TYR A 300 -2.96 -24.67 21.55
N GLN A 301 -3.54 -25.04 22.69
CA GLN A 301 -4.97 -25.35 22.77
C GLN A 301 -5.84 -24.13 22.43
N ARG A 302 -5.46 -22.94 22.90
CA ARG A 302 -6.14 -21.69 22.57
C ARG A 302 -6.05 -21.37 21.08
N LEU A 303 -4.87 -21.55 20.47
CA LEU A 303 -4.67 -21.37 19.04
C LEU A 303 -5.46 -22.40 18.20
N ALA A 304 -5.50 -23.65 18.65
CA ALA A 304 -6.21 -24.76 18.01
C ALA A 304 -7.74 -24.59 17.99
N ALA A 305 -8.30 -23.75 18.86
CA ALA A 305 -9.74 -23.50 18.95
C ALA A 305 -10.28 -22.60 17.83
N ILE A 306 -9.39 -21.86 17.14
CA ILE A 306 -9.76 -20.91 16.10
C ILE A 306 -9.80 -21.62 14.74
N PRO A 307 -10.91 -21.65 13.98
CA PRO A 307 -10.98 -22.39 12.72
C PRO A 307 -10.12 -21.79 11.59
N SER A 308 -8.84 -22.18 11.51
CA SER A 308 -7.94 -21.77 10.43
C SER A 308 -6.87 -22.82 10.12
N ALA A 309 -6.16 -22.66 8.99
CA ALA A 309 -5.06 -23.55 8.63
C ALA A 309 -3.95 -23.60 9.71
N ARG A 310 -3.73 -22.48 10.42
CA ARG A 310 -2.75 -22.38 11.50
C ARG A 310 -3.19 -23.10 12.78
N ALA A 311 -4.49 -23.31 12.96
CA ALA A 311 -4.98 -24.10 14.08
C ALA A 311 -4.65 -25.59 13.94
N GLU A 312 -4.59 -26.13 12.71
CA GLU A 312 -4.12 -27.51 12.51
C GLU A 312 -2.66 -27.67 12.94
N GLU A 313 -1.82 -26.69 12.61
CA GLU A 313 -0.43 -26.66 13.08
C GLU A 313 -0.36 -26.65 14.62
N ALA A 314 -1.15 -25.80 15.27
CA ALA A 314 -1.23 -25.74 16.72
C ALA A 314 -1.72 -27.06 17.34
N ARG A 315 -2.71 -27.73 16.74
CA ARG A 315 -3.21 -29.06 17.18
C ARG A 315 -2.14 -30.13 17.07
N ASN A 316 -1.40 -30.14 15.96
CA ASN A 316 -0.31 -31.08 15.75
C ASN A 316 0.80 -30.88 16.78
N ARG A 317 1.21 -29.63 17.03
CA ARG A 317 2.23 -29.34 18.05
C ARG A 317 1.76 -29.67 19.46
N LEU A 318 0.51 -29.32 19.80
CA LEU A 318 -0.12 -29.68 21.07
C LEU A 318 -0.12 -31.19 21.31
N THR A 319 -0.55 -31.97 20.31
CA THR A 319 -0.62 -33.44 20.40
C THR A 319 0.77 -34.03 20.67
N LYS A 320 1.78 -33.58 19.92
CA LYS A 320 3.16 -34.00 20.12
C LYS A 320 3.67 -33.65 21.54
N LEU A 321 3.43 -32.42 21.98
CA LEU A 321 3.87 -31.95 23.30
C LEU A 321 3.23 -32.75 24.45
N ARG A 322 1.94 -33.08 24.32
CA ARG A 322 1.23 -33.92 25.31
C ARG A 322 1.80 -35.33 25.40
N LEU A 323 2.17 -35.93 24.26
CA LEU A 323 2.79 -37.25 24.23
C LEU A 323 4.20 -37.24 24.81
N GLU A 324 5.01 -36.24 24.47
CA GLU A 324 6.40 -36.12 24.93
C GLU A 324 6.51 -35.86 26.44
N HIS A 325 5.53 -35.16 27.03
CA HIS A 325 5.57 -34.71 28.43
C HIS A 325 4.42 -35.24 29.30
N PHE A 326 3.66 -36.22 28.82
CA PHE A 326 2.55 -36.88 29.55
C PHE A 326 1.49 -35.89 30.09
N LEU A 327 1.16 -34.87 29.29
CA LEU A 327 0.15 -33.86 29.64
C LEU A 327 -1.23 -34.32 29.16
N TRP A 328 -1.97 -35.02 30.02
CA TRP A 328 -3.32 -35.47 29.69
C TRP A 328 -4.35 -34.42 30.14
N PRO A 329 -5.36 -34.10 29.32
CA PRO A 329 -6.49 -33.31 29.78
C PRO A 329 -7.23 -34.08 30.87
N ASP A 330 -7.57 -33.39 31.97
CA ASP A 330 -8.44 -33.93 33.03
C ASP A 330 -9.86 -34.23 32.52
#